data_AF-A0A1V9XYA5-F1
#
_entry.id   AF-A0A1V9XYA5-F1
#
_cell.length_a   1.000
_cell.length_b   1.000
_cell.length_c   1.000
_cell.angle_alpha   90.00
_cell.angle_beta   90.00
_cell.angle_gamma   90.00
#
_symmetry.space_group_name_H-M   'P 1'
#
loop_
_entity.id
_entity.type
_entity.pdbx_description
1 polymer ?
#
loop_
_entity_poly.entity_id
_entity_poly.type
_entity_poly.pdbx_seq_one_letter_code
_entity_poly.pdbx_strand_id
1 'polypeptide(L)'
;MHLSNGAILCFMVIALVWRHSVESASVRRPRAYRRPATQRSPKKTIRKTVAYTYGLTIAEISRDPLDGALQFCNLTELKKGDECEKELDRINRPVRHLCAKKMMNLIVECIGLQNEEEISDGRNVGDDTGFFSGLKNRIYPGTKWCGPGHIAKNYFDLGSSVKLDKCCRAHDYCPIKIKALSWGYGETNWSLYTKSHCDCDTDFFNCLVAADSQAADTVGSLYFNAMKVQCLREDPGVKICPQPKSSSDRCPSAYLQNDVQLRSFEPEYVFREKNRTRSLEESAEEQQTSKSLFSW
;
A
#
# COMPACT_ATOMS: atom_id res chain seq x y z
N MET A 1 58.86 5.82 69.42
CA MET A 1 58.66 7.03 70.24
C MET A 1 59.09 8.24 69.41
N HIS A 2 58.18 9.21 69.26
CA HIS A 2 58.34 10.65 68.91
C HIS A 2 59.30 11.07 67.75
N LEU A 3 58.79 11.57 66.62
CA LEU A 3 58.37 12.97 66.30
C LEU A 3 59.54 14.00 66.28
N SER A 4 59.86 14.59 65.11
CA SER A 4 59.45 15.97 64.76
C SER A 4 60.03 16.47 63.41
N ASN A 5 59.16 17.09 62.61
CA ASN A 5 59.30 18.37 61.90
C ASN A 5 60.69 18.82 61.40
N GLY A 6 61.11 18.33 60.24
CA GLY A 6 62.09 18.97 59.35
C GLY A 6 61.38 19.56 58.13
N ALA A 7 60.58 20.59 58.38
CA ALA A 7 59.75 21.28 57.42
C ALA A 7 60.55 21.83 56.23
N ILE A 8 59.99 21.63 55.03
CA ILE A 8 59.64 22.74 54.13
C ILE A 8 60.83 23.67 53.85
N LEU A 9 61.92 23.18 53.24
CA LEU A 9 62.89 24.08 52.60
C LEU A 9 63.72 23.45 51.46
N CYS A 10 63.34 22.27 50.95
CA CYS A 10 64.04 21.64 49.83
C CYS A 10 63.25 21.65 48.50
N PHE A 11 61.99 22.12 48.53
CA PHE A 11 61.07 22.03 47.39
C PHE A 11 61.11 23.19 46.38
N MET A 12 62.01 24.18 46.51
CA MET A 12 61.94 25.42 45.71
C MET A 12 63.19 25.80 44.89
N VAL A 13 64.22 24.93 44.77
CA VAL A 13 65.45 25.28 44.00
C VAL A 13 65.80 24.30 42.87
N ILE A 14 65.24 23.09 42.84
CA ILE A 14 65.47 22.12 41.74
C ILE A 14 64.67 22.48 40.46
N ALA A 15 63.72 23.41 40.55
CA ALA A 15 62.80 23.75 39.46
C ALA A 15 63.34 24.72 38.38
N LEU A 16 64.58 25.22 38.46
CA LEU A 16 65.04 26.32 37.58
C LEU A 16 66.33 26.09 36.77
N VAL A 17 67.00 24.93 36.87
CA VAL A 17 68.23 24.67 36.09
C VAL A 17 68.08 23.56 35.04
N TRP A 18 66.97 22.80 35.05
CA TRP A 18 66.64 21.83 33.99
C TRP A 18 65.81 22.47 32.86
N ARG A 19 66.17 23.71 32.51
CA ARG A 19 65.52 24.48 31.44
C ARG A 19 66.55 25.32 30.70
N HIS A 20 67.63 24.72 30.20
CA HIS A 20 68.39 25.19 29.02
C HIS A 20 69.42 24.13 28.60
N SER A 21 69.43 23.79 27.30
CA SER A 21 70.38 22.90 26.58
C SER A 21 70.19 21.40 26.91
N VAL A 22 69.67 20.55 26.03
CA VAL A 22 70.22 20.23 24.70
C VAL A 22 69.08 19.85 23.74
N GLU A 23 69.10 20.50 22.58
CA GLU A 23 68.27 20.25 21.42
C GLU A 23 69.01 19.30 20.46
N SER A 24 68.24 18.52 19.68
CA SER A 24 68.60 17.95 18.37
C SER A 24 69.31 16.58 18.30
N ALA A 25 68.51 15.52 18.28
CA ALA A 25 68.72 14.40 17.35
C ALA A 25 67.36 13.87 16.86
N SER A 26 67.12 14.09 15.56
CA SER A 26 65.90 13.75 14.83
C SER A 26 65.68 12.23 14.74
N VAL A 27 64.53 11.76 15.25
CA VAL A 27 63.93 10.49 14.80
C VAL A 27 62.50 10.79 14.35
N ARG A 28 62.28 10.76 13.03
CA ARG A 28 60.96 10.87 12.41
C ARG A 28 60.09 9.70 12.85
N ARG A 29 59.12 9.94 13.74
CA ARG A 29 58.06 8.96 14.03
C ARG A 29 57.07 8.93 12.86
N PRO A 30 56.70 7.76 12.33
CA PRO A 30 55.71 7.66 11.27
C PRO A 30 54.36 8.20 11.77
N ARG A 31 53.72 9.01 10.92
CA ARG A 31 52.39 9.58 11.15
C ARG A 31 51.41 8.42 11.33
N ALA A 32 50.85 8.25 12.53
CA ALA A 32 49.80 7.26 12.76
C ALA A 32 48.63 7.58 11.82
N TYR A 33 48.42 6.72 10.83
CA TYR A 33 47.26 6.78 9.95
C TYR A 33 46.02 6.50 10.81
N ARG A 34 45.30 7.56 11.21
CA ARG A 34 43.95 7.42 11.76
C ARG A 34 43.09 6.82 10.64
N ARG A 35 42.75 5.54 10.79
CA ARG A 35 41.72 4.91 9.96
C ARG A 35 40.47 5.80 10.01
N PRO A 36 39.88 6.17 8.87
CA PRO A 36 38.59 6.82 8.87
C PRO A 36 37.64 5.91 9.66
N ALA A 37 36.88 6.49 10.60
CA ALA A 37 35.77 5.78 11.20
C ALA A 37 34.91 5.29 10.04
N THR A 38 34.81 3.97 9.88
CA THR A 38 33.89 3.37 8.93
C THR A 38 32.51 3.87 9.34
N GLN A 39 31.96 4.83 8.60
CA GLN A 39 30.53 5.10 8.65
C GLN A 39 29.88 3.76 8.36
N ARG A 40 29.34 3.14 9.40
CA ARG A 40 28.53 1.95 9.27
C ARG A 40 27.34 2.43 8.45
N SER A 41 27.32 2.07 7.17
CA SER A 41 26.14 2.20 6.34
C SER A 41 24.96 1.66 7.17
N PRO A 42 23.81 2.38 7.24
CA PRO A 42 22.68 1.89 7.98
C PRO A 42 22.42 0.47 7.47
N LYS A 43 22.50 -0.50 8.38
CA LYS A 43 22.25 -1.91 8.02
C LYS A 43 20.88 -1.89 7.36
N LYS A 44 20.83 -2.21 6.06
CA LYS A 44 19.60 -2.29 5.30
C LYS A 44 18.71 -3.29 6.04
N THR A 45 17.75 -2.79 6.82
CA THR A 45 16.86 -3.65 7.59
C THR A 45 16.13 -4.50 6.57
N ILE A 46 16.41 -5.81 6.57
CA ILE A 46 15.81 -6.72 5.60
C ILE A 46 14.30 -6.67 5.86
N ARG A 47 13.55 -6.04 4.95
CA ARG A 47 12.09 -6.01 4.96
C ARG A 47 11.62 -7.47 4.98
N LYS A 48 11.07 -7.92 6.10
CA LYS A 48 10.47 -9.25 6.20
C LYS A 48 9.13 -9.18 5.47
N THR A 49 9.07 -9.76 4.29
CA THR A 49 7.83 -9.89 3.51
C THR A 49 7.20 -11.25 3.80
N VAL A 50 5.90 -11.26 4.05
CA VAL A 50 5.08 -12.46 4.26
C VAL A 50 4.01 -12.50 3.16
N ALA A 51 3.79 -13.67 2.58
CA ALA A 51 2.70 -13.89 1.63
C ALA A 51 1.45 -14.36 2.38
N TYR A 52 0.35 -13.64 2.22
CA TYR A 52 -0.94 -13.98 2.78
C TYR A 52 -1.87 -14.52 1.69
N THR A 53 -2.59 -15.62 1.94
CA THR A 53 -3.48 -16.24 0.96
C THR A 53 -4.92 -16.24 1.44
N TYR A 54 -5.86 -15.88 0.57
CA TYR A 54 -7.29 -16.13 0.74
C TYR A 54 -8.03 -16.07 -0.61
N GLY A 55 -8.91 -17.04 -0.87
CA GLY A 55 -9.61 -17.18 -2.14
C GLY A 55 -8.64 -17.22 -3.33
N LEU A 56 -8.86 -16.33 -4.29
CA LEU A 56 -8.00 -16.12 -5.47
C LEU A 56 -7.03 -14.93 -5.31
N THR A 57 -6.76 -14.48 -4.10
CA THR A 57 -5.87 -13.34 -3.84
C THR A 57 -4.68 -13.76 -2.98
N ILE A 58 -3.48 -13.39 -3.43
CA ILE A 58 -2.23 -13.47 -2.67
C ILE A 58 -1.78 -12.04 -2.36
N ALA A 59 -1.45 -11.75 -1.11
CA ALA A 59 -0.95 -10.46 -0.66
C ALA A 59 0.46 -10.59 -0.09
N GLU A 60 1.45 -10.02 -0.77
CA GLU A 60 2.80 -9.86 -0.24
C GLU A 60 2.90 -8.60 0.60
N ILE A 61 3.17 -8.77 1.89
CA ILE A 61 3.08 -7.70 2.88
C ILE A 61 4.38 -7.57 3.65
N SER A 62 4.86 -6.34 3.82
CA SER A 62 5.87 -6.01 4.83
C SER A 62 5.32 -4.97 5.80
N ARG A 63 5.58 -5.17 7.08
CA ARG A 63 5.19 -4.26 8.16
C ARG A 63 6.43 -3.81 8.93
N ASP A 64 6.36 -2.59 9.45
CA ASP A 64 7.39 -2.07 10.34
C ASP A 64 7.46 -2.94 11.61
N PRO A 65 8.66 -3.34 12.06
CA PRO A 65 8.80 -4.21 13.24
C PRO A 65 8.53 -3.50 14.57
N LEU A 66 8.49 -2.16 14.62
CA LEU A 66 8.30 -1.36 15.83
C LEU A 66 6.82 -1.08 16.10
N ASP A 67 6.10 -0.57 15.10
CA ASP A 67 4.70 -0.15 15.26
C ASP A 67 3.69 -1.01 14.47
N GLY A 68 4.16 -1.94 13.64
CA GLY A 68 3.31 -2.80 12.81
C GLY A 68 2.67 -2.09 11.62
N ALA A 69 3.05 -0.84 11.35
CA ALA A 69 2.56 -0.06 10.22
C ALA A 69 2.88 -0.79 8.91
N LEU A 70 1.93 -0.77 7.98
CA LEU A 70 2.11 -1.34 6.67
C LEU A 70 3.16 -0.54 5.90
N GLN A 71 4.21 -1.19 5.39
CA GLN A 71 5.31 -0.55 4.64
C GLN A 71 5.35 -0.95 3.16
N PHE A 72 4.78 -2.10 2.84
CA PHE A 72 4.75 -2.63 1.47
C PHE A 72 3.53 -3.51 1.29
N CYS A 73 2.89 -3.37 0.13
CA CYS A 73 1.84 -4.25 -0.33
C CYS A 73 2.00 -4.51 -1.82
N ASN A 74 1.91 -5.77 -2.21
CA ASN A 74 1.77 -6.21 -3.59
C ASN A 74 0.70 -7.31 -3.63
N LEU A 75 -0.38 -7.08 -4.37
CA LEU A 75 -1.47 -8.04 -4.50
C LEU A 75 -1.37 -8.75 -5.85
N THR A 76 -1.62 -10.06 -5.83
CA THR A 76 -1.65 -10.91 -7.02
C THR A 76 -3.00 -11.62 -7.08
N GLU A 77 -3.70 -11.48 -8.20
CA GLU A 77 -4.93 -12.21 -8.50
C GLU A 77 -4.55 -13.50 -9.21
N LEU A 78 -5.09 -14.60 -8.70
CA LEU A 78 -5.06 -15.91 -9.34
C LEU A 78 -6.23 -16.03 -10.30
N LYS A 79 -6.04 -16.66 -11.46
CA LYS A 79 -7.17 -16.94 -12.37
C LYS A 79 -8.00 -18.11 -11.86
N LYS A 80 -7.34 -19.07 -11.21
CA LYS A 80 -7.90 -20.32 -10.71
C LYS A 80 -7.11 -20.81 -9.49
N GLY A 81 -7.71 -21.71 -8.71
CA GLY A 81 -7.11 -22.23 -7.49
C GLY A 81 -5.83 -23.04 -7.68
N ASP A 82 -5.69 -23.73 -8.81
CA ASP A 82 -4.52 -24.56 -9.15
C ASP A 82 -3.25 -23.74 -9.41
N GLU A 83 -3.38 -22.44 -9.70
CA GLU A 83 -2.24 -21.52 -9.87
C GLU A 83 -1.59 -21.13 -8.52
N CYS A 84 -2.27 -21.33 -7.39
CA CYS A 84 -1.84 -20.81 -6.09
C CYS A 84 -0.44 -21.29 -5.67
N GLU A 85 -0.19 -22.60 -5.69
CA GLU A 85 1.10 -23.17 -5.27
C GLU A 85 2.25 -22.68 -6.16
N LYS A 86 2.02 -22.61 -7.48
CA LYS A 86 3.01 -22.15 -8.45
C LYS A 86 3.39 -20.68 -8.25
N GLU A 87 2.42 -19.82 -7.96
CA GLU A 87 2.71 -18.40 -7.67
C GLU A 87 3.42 -18.24 -6.32
N LEU A 88 3.06 -19.03 -5.30
CA LEU A 88 3.77 -19.02 -4.02
C LEU A 88 5.23 -19.45 -4.14
N ASP A 89 5.54 -20.43 -4.99
CA ASP A 89 6.91 -20.85 -5.26
C ASP A 89 7.74 -19.76 -5.93
N ARG A 90 7.13 -18.96 -6.82
CA ARG A 90 7.78 -17.79 -7.43
C ARG A 90 8.01 -16.67 -6.43
N ILE A 91 7.02 -16.40 -5.57
CA ILE A 91 7.10 -15.38 -4.53
C ILE A 91 8.21 -15.73 -3.52
N ASN A 92 8.34 -17.01 -3.17
CA ASN A 92 9.38 -17.52 -2.27
C ASN A 92 9.47 -16.73 -0.95
N ARG A 93 8.32 -16.66 -0.25
CA ARG A 93 8.15 -16.01 1.06
C ARG A 93 7.46 -16.95 2.05
N PRO A 94 7.63 -16.73 3.37
CA PRO A 94 6.79 -17.41 4.36
C PRO A 94 5.31 -17.16 4.08
N VAL A 95 4.51 -18.22 4.09
CA VAL A 95 3.09 -18.17 3.74
C VAL A 95 2.22 -18.22 5.00
N ARG A 96 1.17 -17.41 5.03
CA ARG A 96 0.12 -17.44 6.06
C ARG A 96 -1.25 -17.40 5.42
N HIS A 97 -2.19 -18.16 5.95
CA HIS A 97 -3.58 -18.09 5.52
C HIS A 97 -4.36 -17.05 6.35
N LEU A 98 -5.23 -16.27 5.70
CA LEU A 98 -6.17 -15.35 6.35
C LEU A 98 -7.60 -15.83 6.11
N CYS A 99 -8.54 -15.46 6.98
CA CYS A 99 -9.97 -15.55 6.67
C CYS A 99 -10.42 -14.37 5.78
N ALA A 100 -11.60 -14.48 5.17
CA ALA A 100 -12.17 -13.48 4.24
C ALA A 100 -12.04 -12.04 4.73
N LYS A 101 -12.62 -11.76 5.89
CA LYS A 101 -12.68 -10.42 6.47
C LYS A 101 -11.29 -9.81 6.73
N LYS A 102 -10.33 -10.64 7.14
CA LYS A 102 -8.95 -10.17 7.37
C LYS A 102 -8.25 -9.85 6.05
N MET A 103 -8.48 -10.63 5.00
CA MET A 103 -7.94 -10.32 3.68
C MET A 103 -8.56 -9.05 3.10
N MET A 104 -9.89 -8.89 3.19
CA MET A 104 -10.58 -7.67 2.73
C MET A 104 -10.06 -6.42 3.46
N ASN A 105 -9.96 -6.46 4.79
CA ASN A 105 -9.37 -5.36 5.57
C ASN A 105 -7.92 -5.05 5.16
N LEU A 106 -7.11 -6.09 4.91
CA LEU A 106 -5.73 -5.93 4.45
C LEU A 106 -5.66 -5.24 3.08
N ILE A 107 -6.57 -5.58 2.16
CA ILE A 107 -6.66 -4.92 0.84
C ILE A 107 -6.98 -3.44 1.01
N VAL A 108 -7.90 -3.08 1.93
CA VAL A 108 -8.21 -1.67 2.26
C VAL A 108 -7.00 -0.96 2.86
N GLU A 109 -6.27 -1.57 3.80
CA GLU A 109 -5.03 -1.01 4.36
C GLU A 109 -4.01 -0.70 3.25
N CYS A 110 -3.91 -1.54 2.22
CA CYS A 110 -3.00 -1.34 1.10
C CYS A 110 -3.30 -0.08 0.25
N ILE A 111 -4.53 0.44 0.28
CA ILE A 111 -4.89 1.69 -0.42
C ILE A 111 -4.11 2.87 0.15
N GLY A 112 -3.97 2.91 1.48
CA GLY A 112 -3.36 4.00 2.24
C GLY A 112 -1.85 4.11 2.08
N LEU A 113 -1.19 3.12 1.48
CA LEU A 113 0.23 3.21 1.20
C LEU A 113 0.51 4.30 0.17
N GLN A 114 1.18 5.35 0.63
CA GLN A 114 1.92 6.25 -0.24
C GLN A 114 3.16 5.48 -0.68
N ASN A 115 3.07 4.79 -1.81
CA ASN A 115 4.28 4.39 -2.48
C ASN A 115 4.97 5.70 -2.89
N GLU A 116 6.05 6.05 -2.20
CA GLU A 116 6.97 7.10 -2.63
C GLU A 116 7.53 6.71 -3.99
N GLU A 117 6.81 7.13 -5.02
CA GLU A 117 7.30 7.60 -6.31
C GLU A 117 6.14 8.42 -6.90
N GLU A 118 5.81 9.53 -6.23
CA GLU A 118 5.38 10.72 -6.95
C GLU A 118 6.58 11.20 -7.79
N ILE A 119 6.90 10.49 -8.88
CA ILE A 119 7.63 11.12 -9.97
C ILE A 119 6.60 11.98 -10.69
N SER A 120 6.41 13.16 -10.12
CA SER A 120 6.03 14.37 -10.84
C SER A 120 7.19 14.74 -11.79
N ASP A 121 7.45 13.90 -12.79
CA ASP A 121 8.24 14.34 -13.94
C ASP A 121 7.24 14.85 -14.97
N GLY A 122 7.28 16.17 -15.18
CA GLY A 122 6.49 16.89 -16.16
C GLY A 122 6.81 16.46 -17.59
N ARG A 123 6.46 15.22 -17.92
CA ARG A 123 6.47 14.73 -19.29
C ARG A 123 5.16 15.14 -19.93
N ASN A 124 5.31 16.00 -20.93
CA ASN A 124 4.29 16.50 -21.82
C ASN A 124 3.14 15.51 -22.02
N VAL A 125 1.93 16.02 -21.77
CA VAL A 125 0.66 15.48 -22.27
C VAL A 125 0.83 15.18 -23.76
N GLY A 126 0.83 13.89 -24.10
CA GLY A 126 1.05 13.40 -25.46
C GLY A 126 1.43 11.93 -25.50
N ASP A 127 0.70 11.07 -24.80
CA ASP A 127 0.68 9.63 -25.11
C ASP A 127 -0.76 9.20 -25.43
N ASP A 128 -1.15 9.46 -26.67
CA ASP A 128 -2.47 9.13 -27.19
C ASP A 128 -2.72 7.61 -27.25
N THR A 129 -1.69 6.77 -27.06
CA THR A 129 -1.84 5.31 -27.16
C THR A 129 -2.62 4.71 -25.99
N GLY A 130 -2.49 5.26 -24.78
CA GLY A 130 -3.21 4.80 -23.59
C GLY A 130 -4.68 5.19 -23.55
N PHE A 131 -5.02 6.37 -24.06
CA PHE A 131 -6.40 6.88 -24.10
C PHE A 131 -7.30 6.02 -24.98
N PHE A 132 -6.86 5.73 -26.22
CA PHE A 132 -7.63 4.88 -27.14
C PHE A 132 -7.73 3.43 -26.66
N SER A 133 -6.70 2.90 -25.98
CA SER A 133 -6.76 1.56 -25.39
C SER A 133 -7.75 1.50 -24.23
N GLY A 134 -7.82 2.53 -23.38
CA GLY A 134 -8.81 2.61 -22.30
C GLY A 134 -10.24 2.68 -22.82
N LEU A 135 -10.49 3.49 -23.86
CA LEU A 135 -11.81 3.64 -24.46
C LEU A 135 -12.30 2.36 -25.16
N LYS A 136 -11.41 1.64 -25.84
CA LYS A 136 -11.71 0.32 -26.43
C LYS A 136 -12.04 -0.73 -25.36
N ASN A 137 -11.35 -0.67 -24.21
CA ASN A 137 -11.51 -1.64 -23.13
C ASN A 137 -12.55 -1.21 -22.09
N ARG A 138 -13.28 -0.10 -22.33
CA ARG A 138 -14.27 0.47 -21.39
C ARG A 138 -13.68 0.76 -20.01
N ILE A 139 -12.40 1.15 -19.96
CA ILE A 139 -11.71 1.64 -18.77
C ILE A 139 -11.91 3.14 -18.65
N TYR A 140 -12.22 3.63 -17.46
CA TYR A 140 -12.45 5.05 -17.21
C TYR A 140 -11.17 5.87 -17.51
N PRO A 141 -11.26 6.99 -18.24
CA PRO A 141 -10.09 7.79 -18.59
C PRO A 141 -9.23 8.21 -17.39
N GLY A 142 -7.90 8.13 -17.53
CA GLY A 142 -6.95 8.43 -16.45
C GLY A 142 -6.81 7.32 -15.41
N THR A 143 -7.42 6.15 -15.62
CA THR A 143 -7.33 4.98 -14.73
C THR A 143 -6.84 3.76 -15.51
N LYS A 144 -6.41 2.72 -14.80
CA LYS A 144 -6.05 1.41 -15.38
C LYS A 144 -6.89 0.27 -14.83
N TRP A 145 -7.58 0.50 -13.72
CA TRP A 145 -8.33 -0.50 -12.97
C TRP A 145 -9.85 -0.25 -12.96
N CYS A 146 -10.33 0.93 -13.36
CA CYS A 146 -11.76 1.23 -13.31
C CYS A 146 -12.48 0.78 -14.59
N GLY A 147 -12.89 -0.48 -14.67
CA GLY A 147 -13.75 -1.01 -15.73
C GLY A 147 -13.95 -2.52 -15.64
N PRO A 148 -14.33 -3.20 -16.74
CA PRO A 148 -14.46 -4.66 -16.77
C PRO A 148 -13.09 -5.36 -16.68
N GLY A 149 -12.58 -5.52 -15.46
CA GLY A 149 -11.19 -5.88 -15.19
C GLY A 149 -10.25 -4.69 -15.36
N HIS A 150 -8.97 -4.95 -15.63
CA HIS A 150 -7.94 -3.90 -15.70
C HIS A 150 -6.99 -4.07 -16.88
N ILE A 151 -6.37 -2.96 -17.29
CA ILE A 151 -5.28 -2.92 -18.29
C ILE A 151 -3.90 -2.72 -17.65
N ALA A 152 -3.85 -2.69 -16.32
CA ALA A 152 -2.62 -2.53 -15.57
C ALA A 152 -1.64 -3.68 -15.81
N LYS A 153 -0.36 -3.36 -15.97
CA LYS A 153 0.72 -4.35 -16.18
C LYS A 153 1.07 -5.12 -14.90
N ASN A 154 0.91 -4.49 -13.74
CA ASN A 154 1.18 -5.04 -12.42
C ASN A 154 0.45 -4.21 -11.35
N TYR A 155 0.49 -4.65 -10.09
CA TYR A 155 -0.14 -3.98 -8.96
C TYR A 155 0.17 -2.48 -8.83
N PHE A 156 1.40 -2.07 -9.13
CA PHE A 156 1.86 -0.69 -8.99
C PHE A 156 1.51 0.19 -10.19
N ASP A 157 1.02 -0.41 -11.29
CA ASP A 157 0.70 0.29 -12.51
C ASP A 157 -0.65 1.02 -12.39
N LEU A 158 -0.59 2.29 -12.00
CA LEU A 158 -1.75 3.17 -11.85
C LEU A 158 -1.80 4.21 -12.98
N GLY A 159 -2.98 4.73 -13.25
CA GLY A 159 -3.23 5.89 -14.10
C GLY A 159 -3.02 7.21 -13.37
N SER A 160 -3.22 8.31 -14.08
CA SER A 160 -3.06 9.68 -13.56
C SER A 160 -4.05 10.02 -12.44
N SER A 161 -5.24 9.42 -12.44
CA SER A 161 -6.26 9.55 -11.39
C SER A 161 -5.97 8.62 -10.21
N VAL A 162 -4.77 8.74 -9.60
CA VAL A 162 -4.21 7.79 -8.63
C VAL A 162 -5.18 7.40 -7.51
N LYS A 163 -5.85 8.36 -6.87
CA LYS A 163 -6.78 8.07 -5.76
C LYS A 163 -7.95 7.20 -6.20
N LEU A 164 -8.59 7.56 -7.32
CA LEU A 164 -9.68 6.79 -7.91
C LEU A 164 -9.20 5.40 -8.35
N ASP A 165 -8.07 5.35 -9.03
CA ASP A 165 -7.54 4.11 -9.59
C ASP A 165 -7.13 3.12 -8.50
N LYS A 166 -6.63 3.61 -7.35
CA LYS A 166 -6.41 2.78 -6.16
C LYS A 166 -7.70 2.18 -5.60
N CYS A 167 -8.83 2.90 -5.62
CA CYS A 167 -10.13 2.37 -5.20
C CYS A 167 -10.56 1.21 -6.11
N CYS A 168 -10.48 1.40 -7.43
CA CYS A 168 -10.82 0.37 -8.39
C CYS A 168 -9.88 -0.83 -8.30
N ARG A 169 -8.57 -0.61 -8.16
CA ARG A 169 -7.59 -1.68 -7.93
C ARG A 169 -7.93 -2.52 -6.72
N ALA A 170 -8.23 -1.89 -5.58
CA ALA A 170 -8.59 -2.61 -4.36
C ALA A 170 -9.86 -3.44 -4.54
N HIS A 171 -10.87 -2.88 -5.22
CA HIS A 171 -12.11 -3.59 -5.56
C HIS A 171 -11.86 -4.78 -6.49
N ASP A 172 -11.02 -4.62 -7.51
CA ASP A 172 -10.62 -5.69 -8.43
C ASP A 172 -9.95 -6.85 -7.69
N TYR A 173 -9.16 -6.58 -6.65
CA TYR A 173 -8.52 -7.63 -5.83
C TYR A 173 -9.44 -8.30 -4.80
N CYS A 174 -10.74 -8.00 -4.80
CA CYS A 174 -11.70 -8.66 -3.90
C CYS A 174 -11.55 -10.19 -3.98
N PRO A 175 -11.30 -10.88 -2.84
CA PRO A 175 -10.92 -12.29 -2.86
C PRO A 175 -12.10 -13.23 -3.09
N ILE A 176 -13.33 -12.71 -3.00
CA ILE A 176 -14.58 -13.41 -3.30
C ILE A 176 -15.28 -12.64 -4.40
N LYS A 177 -15.31 -13.22 -5.59
CA LYS A 177 -15.97 -12.65 -6.76
C LYS A 177 -16.35 -13.73 -7.78
N ILE A 178 -17.39 -13.47 -8.55
CA ILE A 178 -17.79 -14.27 -9.72
C ILE A 178 -17.69 -13.37 -10.95
N LYS A 179 -16.81 -13.73 -11.89
CA LYS A 179 -16.64 -13.01 -13.16
C LYS A 179 -17.92 -13.04 -13.98
N ALA A 180 -18.05 -12.11 -14.92
CA ALA A 180 -19.17 -12.09 -15.87
C ALA A 180 -19.33 -13.46 -16.56
N LEU A 181 -20.56 -13.90 -16.74
CA LEU A 181 -20.93 -15.15 -17.43
C LEU A 181 -20.23 -16.40 -16.86
N SER A 182 -19.88 -16.38 -15.58
CA SER A 182 -19.15 -17.46 -14.90
C SER A 182 -19.96 -18.03 -13.74
N TRP A 183 -19.65 -19.27 -13.35
CA TRP A 183 -20.22 -19.93 -12.17
C TRP A 183 -19.23 -19.91 -11.01
N GLY A 184 -19.75 -19.75 -9.79
CA GLY A 184 -18.97 -19.88 -8.58
C GLY A 184 -19.85 -19.66 -7.35
N TYR A 185 -19.43 -20.17 -6.21
CA TYR A 185 -20.15 -20.06 -4.95
C TYR A 185 -21.61 -20.52 -5.01
N GLY A 186 -21.91 -21.56 -5.79
CA GLY A 186 -23.28 -22.06 -5.98
C GLY A 186 -24.17 -21.20 -6.88
N GLU A 187 -23.66 -20.12 -7.48
CA GLU A 187 -24.44 -19.19 -8.33
C GLU A 187 -23.80 -19.03 -9.73
N THR A 188 -24.64 -18.88 -10.76
CA THR A 188 -24.20 -18.41 -12.09
C THR A 188 -24.41 -16.90 -12.20
N ASN A 189 -23.34 -16.15 -12.45
CA ASN A 189 -23.41 -14.73 -12.75
C ASN A 189 -23.75 -14.50 -14.23
N TRP A 190 -25.03 -14.34 -14.54
CA TRP A 190 -25.50 -14.05 -15.91
C TRP A 190 -25.26 -12.61 -16.37
N SER A 191 -24.82 -11.72 -15.47
CA SER A 191 -24.53 -10.33 -15.80
C SER A 191 -23.23 -10.19 -16.60
N LEU A 192 -23.11 -9.08 -17.33
CA LEU A 192 -21.90 -8.69 -18.08
C LEU A 192 -20.85 -7.98 -17.20
N TYR A 193 -21.01 -8.04 -15.88
CA TYR A 193 -20.11 -7.44 -14.90
C TYR A 193 -19.73 -8.48 -13.84
N THR A 194 -18.60 -8.28 -13.19
CA THR A 194 -18.18 -9.11 -12.05
C THR A 194 -19.03 -8.79 -10.83
N LYS A 195 -19.52 -9.81 -10.12
CA LYS A 195 -20.13 -9.67 -8.79
C LYS A 195 -19.06 -9.90 -7.73
N SER A 196 -18.82 -8.92 -6.88
CA SER A 196 -17.83 -8.98 -5.78
C SER A 196 -18.54 -9.20 -4.44
N HIS A 197 -17.78 -9.46 -3.38
CA HIS A 197 -18.34 -9.55 -2.02
C HIS A 197 -18.92 -8.19 -1.57
N CYS A 198 -20.04 -8.20 -0.83
CA CYS A 198 -20.70 -6.96 -0.39
C CYS A 198 -19.83 -6.07 0.51
N ASP A 199 -18.91 -6.65 1.29
CA ASP A 199 -17.94 -5.85 2.06
C ASP A 199 -16.96 -5.12 1.12
N CYS A 200 -16.50 -5.77 0.04
CA CYS A 200 -15.65 -5.12 -0.96
C CYS A 200 -16.38 -3.96 -1.67
N ASP A 201 -17.67 -4.12 -1.97
CA ASP A 201 -18.48 -3.05 -2.58
C ASP A 201 -18.71 -1.90 -1.59
N THR A 202 -18.89 -2.20 -0.30
CA THR A 202 -19.00 -1.18 0.76
C THR A 202 -17.68 -0.42 0.92
N ASP A 203 -16.55 -1.11 0.93
CA ASP A 203 -15.22 -0.51 0.98
C ASP A 203 -14.94 0.34 -0.28
N PHE A 204 -15.38 -0.13 -1.44
CA PHE A 204 -15.27 0.60 -2.70
C PHE A 204 -16.08 1.90 -2.67
N PHE A 205 -17.33 1.85 -2.21
CA PHE A 205 -18.18 3.03 -2.00
C PHE A 205 -17.46 4.07 -1.12
N ASN A 206 -16.97 3.64 0.03
CA ASN A 206 -16.29 4.52 0.99
C ASN A 206 -15.00 5.11 0.41
N CYS A 207 -14.24 4.30 -0.33
CA CYS A 207 -13.03 4.77 -1.01
C CYS A 207 -13.34 5.85 -2.04
N LEU A 208 -14.39 5.68 -2.87
CA LEU A 208 -14.79 6.68 -3.85
C LEU A 208 -15.21 8.01 -3.19
N VAL A 209 -15.99 7.93 -2.10
CA VAL A 209 -16.39 9.12 -1.32
C VAL A 209 -15.16 9.86 -0.76
N ALA A 210 -14.17 9.12 -0.28
CA ALA A 210 -12.91 9.65 0.27
C ALA A 210 -11.94 10.15 -0.80
N ALA A 211 -11.94 9.57 -2.01
CA ALA A 211 -11.12 10.01 -3.13
C ALA A 211 -11.48 11.43 -3.58
N ASP A 212 -12.74 11.83 -3.38
CA ASP A 212 -13.23 13.19 -3.49
C ASP A 212 -12.90 13.89 -4.81
N SER A 213 -13.14 13.22 -5.94
CA SER A 213 -13.00 13.80 -7.28
C SER A 213 -14.27 13.63 -8.11
N GLN A 214 -14.51 14.52 -9.10
CA GLN A 214 -15.65 14.37 -10.02
C GLN A 214 -15.59 13.04 -10.78
N ALA A 215 -14.38 12.56 -11.06
CA ALA A 215 -14.15 11.25 -11.65
C ALA A 215 -14.64 10.11 -10.73
N ALA A 216 -14.35 10.19 -9.43
CA ALA A 216 -14.84 9.23 -8.44
C ALA A 216 -16.37 9.29 -8.30
N ASP A 217 -16.95 10.48 -8.33
CA ASP A 217 -18.41 10.67 -8.30
C ASP A 217 -19.08 10.01 -9.51
N THR A 218 -18.51 10.20 -10.70
CA THR A 218 -19.01 9.58 -11.95
C THR A 218 -18.95 8.05 -11.88
N VAL A 219 -17.82 7.50 -11.44
CA VAL A 219 -17.65 6.04 -11.29
C VAL A 219 -18.62 5.48 -10.25
N GLY A 220 -18.80 6.17 -9.12
CA GLY A 220 -19.75 5.79 -8.07
C GLY A 220 -21.19 5.79 -8.55
N SER A 221 -21.63 6.87 -9.21
CA SER A 221 -22.96 6.98 -9.82
C SER A 221 -23.20 5.86 -10.85
N LEU A 222 -22.20 5.57 -11.70
CA LEU A 222 -22.32 4.50 -12.69
C LEU A 222 -22.47 3.12 -12.02
N TYR A 223 -21.60 2.78 -11.07
CA TYR A 223 -21.57 1.47 -10.44
C TYR A 223 -22.80 1.20 -9.56
N PHE A 224 -23.10 2.12 -8.64
CA PHE A 224 -24.13 1.91 -7.60
C PHE A 224 -25.53 2.34 -8.04
N ASN A 225 -25.67 3.38 -8.88
CA ASN A 225 -26.99 3.92 -9.23
C ASN A 225 -27.49 3.43 -10.59
N ALA A 226 -26.63 3.50 -11.62
CA ALA A 226 -27.03 3.18 -12.99
C ALA A 226 -26.98 1.67 -13.27
N MET A 227 -25.85 1.03 -12.96
CA MET A 227 -25.68 -0.41 -13.16
C MET A 227 -26.31 -1.24 -12.04
N LYS A 228 -26.40 -0.70 -10.83
CA LYS A 228 -26.91 -1.38 -9.63
C LYS A 228 -26.29 -2.78 -9.47
N VAL A 229 -24.96 -2.84 -9.53
CA VAL A 229 -24.23 -4.12 -9.48
C VAL A 229 -24.60 -4.86 -8.20
N GLN A 230 -25.04 -6.12 -8.34
CA GLN A 230 -25.32 -7.00 -7.21
C GLN A 230 -24.02 -7.53 -6.59
N CYS A 231 -24.02 -7.68 -5.28
CA CYS A 231 -22.89 -8.20 -4.51
C CYS A 231 -23.20 -9.58 -3.91
N LEU A 232 -22.17 -10.29 -3.46
CA LEU A 232 -22.27 -11.61 -2.85
C LEU A 232 -22.09 -11.52 -1.34
N ARG A 233 -22.90 -12.26 -0.58
CA ARG A 233 -22.75 -12.40 0.88
C ARG A 233 -23.13 -13.80 1.33
N GLU A 234 -22.57 -14.22 2.45
CA GLU A 234 -22.98 -15.43 3.14
C GLU A 234 -24.37 -15.30 3.77
N ASP A 235 -24.99 -16.45 4.07
CA ASP A 235 -26.16 -16.47 4.95
C ASP A 235 -25.79 -16.00 6.37
N PRO A 236 -26.72 -15.33 7.09
CA PRO A 236 -26.47 -14.83 8.44
C PRO A 236 -25.90 -15.92 9.38
N GLY A 237 -24.76 -15.62 10.02
CA GLY A 237 -24.10 -16.52 10.95
C GLY A 237 -23.06 -17.47 10.34
N VAL A 238 -23.00 -17.58 9.02
CA VAL A 238 -21.96 -18.35 8.33
C VAL A 238 -20.65 -17.56 8.30
N LYS A 239 -19.53 -18.21 8.66
CA LYS A 239 -18.18 -17.65 8.58
C LYS A 239 -17.37 -18.43 7.56
N ILE A 240 -16.86 -17.76 6.53
CA ILE A 240 -15.95 -18.40 5.57
C ILE A 240 -14.51 -18.28 6.05
N CYS A 241 -14.01 -19.36 6.65
CA CYS A 241 -12.59 -19.51 6.95
C CYS A 241 -12.20 -20.99 6.91
N PRO A 242 -11.94 -21.54 5.69
CA PRO A 242 -11.49 -22.91 5.52
C PRO A 242 -10.24 -23.17 6.37
N GLN A 243 -10.19 -24.34 6.98
CA GLN A 243 -9.00 -24.77 7.71
C GLN A 243 -8.03 -25.51 6.79
N PRO A 244 -6.70 -25.38 6.98
CA PRO A 244 -5.71 -26.18 6.27
C PRO A 244 -5.96 -27.68 6.43
N LYS A 245 -5.90 -28.43 5.33
CA LYS A 245 -6.03 -29.89 5.37
C LYS A 245 -4.82 -30.56 6.03
N SER A 246 -3.66 -29.90 5.97
CA SER A 246 -2.42 -30.34 6.62
C SER A 246 -1.55 -29.13 6.96
N SER A 247 -0.47 -29.36 7.72
CA SER A 247 0.53 -28.33 8.01
C SER A 247 1.29 -27.83 6.78
N SER A 248 1.25 -28.58 5.67
CA SER A 248 1.88 -28.23 4.40
C SER A 248 0.94 -27.54 3.42
N ASP A 249 -0.37 -27.47 3.71
CA ASP A 249 -1.36 -26.85 2.85
C ASP A 249 -1.23 -25.31 2.91
N ARG A 250 -0.69 -24.73 1.83
CA ARG A 250 -0.45 -23.28 1.72
C ARG A 250 -1.66 -22.52 1.13
N CYS A 251 -2.64 -23.25 0.59
CA CYS A 251 -3.71 -22.73 -0.25
C CYS A 251 -5.10 -23.29 0.13
N PRO A 252 -5.50 -23.27 1.42
CA PRO A 252 -6.72 -23.96 1.87
C PRO A 252 -8.03 -23.38 1.32
N SER A 253 -8.00 -22.15 0.82
CA SER A 253 -9.15 -21.47 0.21
C SER A 253 -9.08 -21.39 -1.32
N ALA A 254 -8.11 -22.02 -1.98
CA ALA A 254 -7.92 -21.87 -3.42
C ALA A 254 -9.10 -22.42 -4.26
N TYR A 255 -9.84 -23.38 -3.70
CA TYR A 255 -11.01 -24.00 -4.34
C TYR A 255 -12.35 -23.58 -3.72
N LEU A 256 -12.34 -22.51 -2.91
CA LEU A 256 -13.50 -22.06 -2.14
C LEU A 256 -14.76 -21.81 -2.99
N GLN A 257 -14.58 -21.40 -4.24
CA GLN A 257 -15.66 -21.19 -5.20
C GLN A 257 -16.51 -22.44 -5.45
N ASN A 258 -15.99 -23.64 -5.20
CA ASN A 258 -16.70 -24.91 -5.40
C ASN A 258 -17.38 -25.43 -4.11
N ASP A 259 -16.92 -24.96 -2.95
CA ASP A 259 -17.24 -25.57 -1.64
C ASP A 259 -18.23 -24.73 -0.82
N VAL A 260 -18.41 -23.45 -1.17
CA VAL A 260 -19.25 -22.50 -0.44
C VAL A 260 -20.41 -22.04 -1.30
N GLN A 261 -21.56 -21.76 -0.67
CA GLN A 261 -22.70 -21.13 -1.32
C GLN A 261 -22.86 -19.70 -0.82
N LEU A 262 -22.98 -18.76 -1.75
CA LEU A 262 -23.28 -17.35 -1.47
C LEU A 262 -24.56 -16.95 -2.19
N ARG A 263 -25.16 -15.85 -1.76
CA ARG A 263 -26.33 -15.28 -2.42
C ARG A 263 -26.00 -13.89 -2.95
N SER A 264 -26.63 -13.55 -4.07
CA SER A 264 -26.64 -12.19 -4.60
C SER A 264 -27.60 -11.30 -3.83
N PHE A 265 -27.15 -10.08 -3.55
CA PHE A 265 -27.91 -9.01 -2.93
C PHE A 265 -27.84 -7.77 -3.81
N GLU A 266 -28.95 -7.04 -3.89
CA GLU A 266 -28.96 -5.72 -4.52
C GLU A 266 -28.19 -4.71 -3.66
N PRO A 267 -27.54 -3.71 -4.28
CA PRO A 267 -26.83 -2.68 -3.53
C PRO A 267 -27.82 -1.89 -2.67
N GLU A 268 -27.55 -1.83 -1.37
CA GLU A 268 -28.38 -1.12 -0.38
C GLU A 268 -28.15 0.41 -0.40
N TYR A 269 -27.20 0.89 -1.22
CA TYR A 269 -26.69 2.25 -1.19
C TYR A 269 -27.04 3.04 -2.46
N VAL A 270 -27.27 4.35 -2.29
CA VAL A 270 -27.33 5.32 -3.39
C VAL A 270 -26.09 6.20 -3.31
N PHE A 271 -25.30 6.22 -4.37
CA PHE A 271 -24.13 7.09 -4.46
C PHE A 271 -24.57 8.53 -4.74
N ARG A 272 -24.19 9.47 -3.86
CA ARG A 272 -24.55 10.89 -4.03
C ARG A 272 -23.33 11.68 -4.44
N GLU A 273 -23.44 12.35 -5.58
CA GLU A 273 -22.43 13.28 -6.05
C GLU A 273 -22.31 14.46 -5.09
N LYS A 274 -21.09 14.91 -4.81
CA LYS A 274 -20.89 16.13 -4.02
C LYS A 274 -21.23 17.34 -4.88
N ASN A 275 -21.88 18.34 -4.29
CA ASN A 275 -22.29 19.55 -5.00
C ASN A 275 -21.08 20.48 -5.22
N ARG A 276 -20.20 20.11 -6.16
CA ARG A 276 -18.88 20.75 -6.40
C ARG A 276 -18.98 22.13 -7.07
N THR A 277 -20.12 22.44 -7.71
CA THR A 277 -20.39 23.74 -8.33
C THR A 277 -20.42 24.87 -7.29
N ARG A 278 -21.03 24.64 -6.12
CA ARG A 278 -21.09 25.62 -5.03
C ARG A 278 -19.71 25.93 -4.43
N SER A 279 -18.84 24.92 -4.29
CA SER A 279 -17.49 25.12 -3.75
C SER A 279 -16.56 25.87 -4.71
N LEU A 280 -16.78 25.77 -6.03
CA LEU A 280 -16.03 26.55 -7.01
C LEU A 280 -16.51 28.01 -7.07
N GLU A 281 -17.81 28.26 -6.85
CA GLU A 281 -18.36 29.61 -6.69
C GLU A 281 -17.90 30.27 -5.38
N GLU A 282 -17.93 29.55 -4.26
CA GLU A 282 -17.45 30.04 -2.95
C GLU A 282 -15.93 30.33 -2.96
N SER A 283 -15.12 29.49 -3.61
CA SER A 283 -13.66 29.74 -3.76
C SER A 283 -13.33 30.84 -4.78
N ALA A 284 -14.18 31.06 -5.78
CA ALA A 284 -14.08 32.21 -6.68
C ALA A 284 -14.47 33.52 -5.98
N GLU A 285 -15.49 33.53 -5.12
CA GLU A 285 -15.87 34.68 -4.29
C GLU A 285 -14.80 35.06 -3.25
N GLU A 286 -14.15 34.07 -2.64
CA GLU A 286 -13.06 34.30 -1.67
C GLU A 286 -11.79 34.88 -2.33
N GLN A 287 -11.51 34.49 -3.58
CA GLN A 287 -10.44 35.10 -4.38
C GLN A 287 -10.79 36.51 -4.90
N GLN A 288 -12.07 36.80 -5.13
CA GLN A 288 -12.54 38.11 -5.57
C GLN A 288 -12.54 39.13 -4.42
N THR A 289 -12.88 38.71 -3.20
CA THR A 289 -12.84 39.54 -1.98
C THR A 289 -11.42 39.81 -1.50
N SER A 290 -10.49 38.86 -1.67
CA SER A 290 -9.06 39.06 -1.42
C SER A 290 -8.43 40.09 -2.37
N LYS A 291 -8.79 40.08 -3.65
CA LYS A 291 -8.25 41.05 -4.64
C LYS A 291 -8.79 42.47 -4.47
N SER A 292 -9.98 42.66 -3.88
CA SER A 292 -10.50 44.01 -3.63
C SER A 292 -9.92 44.68 -2.37
N LEU A 293 -9.37 43.89 -1.43
CA LEU A 293 -8.72 44.40 -0.22
C LEU A 293 -7.29 44.92 -0.43
N PHE A 294 -6.65 44.63 -1.58
CA PHE A 294 -5.31 45.12 -1.95
C PHE A 294 -5.32 46.25 -3.02
N SER A 295 -6.47 46.88 -3.25
CA SER A 295 -6.65 48.01 -4.18
C SER A 295 -6.98 49.33 -3.46
N TRP A 296 -6.17 49.71 -2.47
CA TRP A 296 -6.14 51.04 -1.87
C TRP A 296 -4.71 51.58 -1.88
#